data_AF-A0A315RIP4-F1
#
_entry.id   AF-A0A315RIP4-F1
#
_cell.length_a   1.000
_cell.length_b   1.000
_cell.length_c   1.000
_cell.angle_alpha   90.00
_cell.angle_beta   90.00
_cell.angle_gamma   90.00
#
_symmetry.space_group_name_H-M   'P 1'
#
loop_
_entity.id
_entity.type
_entity.pdbx_description
1 polymer ?
#
loop_
_entity_poly.entity_id
_entity_poly.type
_entity_poly.pdbx_seq_one_letter_code
_entity_poly.pdbx_strand_id
1 'polypeptide(L)'
;MLVKENRIEKINEAELKEKEFVAYWMQSSQRLEYNQALGYAVERANQLNQPLLIFFLLNSDFPEAEFGHFKFMIEGLKEIKANLANKDLNFYLFNYHQIDDIEKIVEDASLVVSEKVYLKHLRQWKEKAAERLSVPFYLVESNLVCPVAEVSEKEEYAAYT
;
A
#
# COMPACT_ATOMS: atom_id res chain seq x y z
N MET A 1 5.44 17.01 -7.44
CA MET A 1 4.50 15.96 -6.99
C MET A 1 4.10 15.08 -8.15
N LEU A 2 4.52 13.82 -8.13
CA LEU A 2 4.12 12.80 -9.12
C LEU A 2 2.65 12.42 -8.95
N VAL A 3 2.11 12.60 -7.73
CA VAL A 3 0.74 12.24 -7.35
C VAL A 3 0.01 13.49 -6.88
N LYS A 4 -1.25 13.68 -7.28
CA LYS A 4 -2.07 14.81 -6.83
C LYS A 4 -2.46 14.64 -5.35
N GLU A 5 -2.50 15.74 -4.60
CA GLU A 5 -2.80 15.75 -3.15
C GLU A 5 -4.17 15.12 -2.82
N ASN A 6 -5.17 15.35 -3.67
CA ASN A 6 -6.53 14.79 -3.55
C ASN A 6 -6.60 13.24 -3.57
N ARG A 7 -5.50 12.56 -3.93
CA ARG A 7 -5.39 11.09 -3.90
C ARG A 7 -4.80 10.56 -2.62
N ILE A 8 -4.26 11.41 -1.76
CA ILE A 8 -3.42 11.03 -0.62
C ILE A 8 -4.17 11.32 0.66
N GLU A 9 -4.24 10.31 1.53
CA GLU A 9 -4.92 10.39 2.81
C GLU A 9 -3.98 9.89 3.90
N LYS A 10 -3.65 10.74 4.88
CA LYS A 10 -2.97 10.30 6.10
C LYS A 10 -4.02 9.72 7.04
N ILE A 11 -3.84 8.48 7.49
CA ILE A 11 -4.84 7.75 8.28
C ILE A 11 -4.49 7.56 9.76
N ASN A 12 -3.42 8.20 10.23
CA ASN A 12 -3.07 8.29 11.65
C ASN A 12 -2.47 9.65 12.02
N GLU A 13 -2.37 9.91 13.32
CA GLU A 13 -1.82 11.17 13.86
C GLU A 13 -0.30 11.14 14.07
N ALA A 14 0.37 10.04 13.68
CA ALA A 14 1.81 9.92 13.89
C ALA A 14 2.58 10.95 13.04
N GLU A 15 3.58 11.58 13.64
CA GLU A 15 4.46 12.51 12.95
C GLU A 15 5.63 11.79 12.29
N LEU A 16 6.13 12.37 11.20
CA LEU A 16 7.31 11.87 10.50
C LEU A 16 8.48 11.71 11.47
N LYS A 17 9.10 10.52 11.45
CA LYS A 17 10.36 10.25 12.15
C LYS A 17 11.38 9.86 11.10
N GLU A 18 12.46 10.60 10.94
CA GLU A 18 13.51 10.21 10.01
C GLU A 18 14.26 9.01 10.57
N LYS A 19 13.96 7.82 10.04
CA LYS A 19 14.61 6.55 10.35
C LYS A 19 15.45 6.07 9.16
N GLU A 20 15.34 4.81 8.76
CA GLU A 20 16.23 4.21 7.77
C GLU A 20 15.62 4.15 6.37
N PHE A 21 14.31 3.93 6.23
CA PHE A 21 13.69 3.73 4.91
C PHE A 21 12.25 4.25 4.82
N VAL A 22 11.75 4.43 3.61
CA VAL A 22 10.32 4.57 3.34
C VAL A 22 9.75 3.19 3.04
N ALA A 23 8.62 2.83 3.65
CA ALA A 23 7.98 1.54 3.44
C ALA A 23 6.76 1.68 2.52
N TYR A 24 6.70 0.88 1.47
CA TYR A 24 5.51 0.73 0.63
C TYR A 24 4.90 -0.66 0.82
N TRP A 25 3.75 -0.69 1.48
CA TRP A 25 2.92 -1.87 1.61
C TRP A 25 2.05 -2.03 0.34
N MET A 26 2.53 -2.84 -0.58
CA MET A 26 1.77 -3.24 -1.77
C MET A 26 0.69 -4.25 -1.36
N GLN A 27 -0.56 -4.02 -1.79
CA GLN A 27 -1.66 -4.95 -1.52
C GLN A 27 -2.59 -5.12 -2.72
N SER A 28 -3.26 -4.05 -3.13
CA SER A 28 -4.32 -4.11 -4.16
C SER A 28 -3.84 -3.70 -5.55
N SER A 29 -2.79 -2.88 -5.64
CA SER A 29 -2.15 -2.47 -6.90
C SER A 29 -0.85 -3.24 -7.12
N GLN A 30 -0.96 -4.55 -7.40
CA GLN A 30 0.20 -5.42 -7.65
C GLN A 30 0.80 -5.17 -9.05
N ARG A 31 1.41 -4.00 -9.24
CA ARG A 31 2.04 -3.56 -10.49
C ARG A 31 3.04 -2.45 -10.23
N LEU A 32 4.03 -2.33 -11.12
CA LEU A 32 5.07 -1.30 -11.03
C LEU A 32 4.72 -0.05 -11.84
N GLU A 33 4.02 -0.22 -12.95
CA GLU A 33 3.62 0.86 -13.83
C GLU A 33 2.25 1.42 -13.45
N TYR A 34 2.09 2.73 -13.61
CA TYR A 34 0.84 3.43 -13.31
C TYR A 34 0.29 3.13 -11.90
N ASN A 35 1.20 3.01 -10.94
CA ASN A 35 0.90 2.78 -9.54
C ASN A 35 1.17 4.07 -8.76
N GLN A 36 0.10 4.76 -8.37
CA GLN A 36 0.20 6.06 -7.69
C GLN A 36 0.78 5.91 -6.28
N ALA A 37 0.43 4.86 -5.53
CA ALA A 37 0.99 4.60 -4.20
C ALA A 37 2.49 4.36 -4.27
N LEU A 38 2.95 3.54 -5.22
CA LEU A 38 4.39 3.34 -5.46
C LEU A 38 5.07 4.67 -5.86
N GLY A 39 4.46 5.44 -6.76
CA GLY A 39 4.99 6.74 -7.19
C GLY A 39 5.12 7.73 -6.03
N TYR A 40 4.12 7.79 -5.14
CA TYR A 40 4.17 8.59 -3.93
C TYR A 40 5.27 8.11 -2.97
N ALA A 41 5.39 6.79 -2.75
CA ALA A 41 6.42 6.23 -1.90
C ALA A 41 7.83 6.54 -2.41
N VAL A 42 8.06 6.45 -3.73
CA VAL A 42 9.33 6.86 -4.38
C VAL A 42 9.58 8.35 -4.19
N GLU A 43 8.57 9.21 -4.39
CA GLU A 43 8.72 10.65 -4.18
C GLU A 43 9.12 10.96 -2.73
N ARG A 44 8.50 10.31 -1.74
CA ARG A 44 8.84 10.48 -0.33
C ARG A 44 10.22 9.94 0.00
N ALA A 45 10.60 8.77 -0.52
CA ALA A 45 11.92 8.19 -0.34
C ALA A 45 13.01 9.14 -0.85
N ASN A 46 12.82 9.71 -2.04
CA ASN A 46 13.74 10.69 -2.63
C ASN A 46 13.82 11.98 -1.81
N GLN A 47 12.69 12.51 -1.34
CA GLN A 47 12.66 13.72 -0.50
C GLN A 47 13.41 13.54 0.82
N LEU A 48 13.35 12.33 1.40
CA LEU A 48 14.05 11.98 2.64
C LEU A 48 15.48 11.47 2.41
N ASN A 49 15.93 11.34 1.16
CA ASN A 49 17.19 10.68 0.79
C ASN A 49 17.33 9.27 1.41
N GLN A 50 16.24 8.50 1.41
CA GLN A 50 16.16 7.18 2.01
C GLN A 50 15.87 6.10 0.97
N PRO A 51 16.33 4.85 1.19
CA PRO A 51 15.90 3.71 0.39
C PRO A 51 14.39 3.46 0.52
N LEU A 52 13.82 2.83 -0.51
CA LEU A 52 12.44 2.36 -0.54
C LEU A 52 12.40 0.85 -0.30
N LEU A 53 11.66 0.42 0.73
CA LEU A 53 11.34 -0.98 0.98
C LEU A 53 9.94 -1.26 0.44
N ILE A 54 9.83 -2.15 -0.54
CA ILE A 54 8.53 -2.61 -1.06
C ILE A 54 8.23 -3.96 -0.44
N PHE A 55 7.03 -4.13 0.13
CA PHE A 55 6.64 -5.41 0.71
C PHE A 55 5.19 -5.78 0.43
N PHE A 56 4.94 -7.08 0.46
CA PHE A 56 3.62 -7.68 0.34
C PHE A 56 3.37 -8.63 1.51
N LEU A 57 2.17 -8.55 2.08
CA LEU A 57 1.69 -9.40 3.18
C LEU A 57 0.77 -10.49 2.61
N LEU A 58 1.26 -11.73 2.52
CA LEU A 58 0.52 -12.88 2.03
C LEU A 58 -0.34 -13.48 3.15
N ASN A 59 -1.65 -13.27 3.09
CA ASN A 59 -2.60 -13.97 3.97
C ASN A 59 -3.10 -15.24 3.28
N SER A 60 -2.72 -16.42 3.80
CA SER A 60 -3.20 -17.72 3.30
C SER A 60 -4.68 -17.97 3.57
N ASP A 61 -5.25 -17.27 4.56
CA ASP A 61 -6.64 -17.39 4.99
C ASP A 61 -7.51 -16.26 4.40
N PHE A 62 -7.11 -15.74 3.24
CA PHE A 62 -7.87 -14.70 2.57
C PHE A 62 -9.28 -15.20 2.23
N PRO A 63 -10.36 -14.45 2.56
CA PRO A 63 -11.72 -14.93 2.37
C PRO A 63 -11.99 -15.36 0.93
N GLU A 64 -12.57 -16.54 0.77
CA GLU A 64 -13.00 -17.10 -0.53
C GLU A 64 -11.84 -17.31 -1.53
N ALA A 65 -10.58 -17.17 -1.10
CA ALA A 65 -9.43 -17.47 -1.93
C ALA A 65 -9.21 -18.98 -2.02
N GLU A 66 -8.84 -19.42 -3.21
CA GLU A 66 -8.63 -20.82 -3.56
C GLU A 66 -7.23 -20.94 -4.16
N PHE A 67 -6.74 -22.16 -4.31
CA PHE A 67 -5.40 -22.42 -4.87
C PHE A 67 -5.14 -21.65 -6.19
N GLY A 68 -6.14 -21.60 -7.08
CA GLY A 68 -6.03 -20.88 -8.36
C GLY A 68 -5.78 -19.37 -8.18
N HIS A 69 -6.49 -18.74 -7.24
CA HIS A 69 -6.33 -17.33 -6.91
C HIS A 69 -4.91 -17.05 -6.41
N PHE A 70 -4.42 -17.86 -5.46
CA PHE A 70 -3.07 -17.72 -4.93
C PHE A 70 -1.98 -17.98 -5.98
N LYS A 71 -2.15 -19.01 -6.81
CA LYS A 71 -1.20 -19.35 -7.87
C LYS A 71 -1.02 -18.16 -8.83
N PHE A 72 -2.12 -17.61 -9.32
CA PHE A 72 -2.10 -16.47 -10.24
C PHE A 72 -1.42 -15.24 -9.61
N MET A 73 -1.79 -14.91 -8.38
CA MET A 73 -1.20 -13.80 -7.64
C MET A 73 0.31 -13.97 -7.43
N ILE A 74 0.74 -15.14 -6.97
CA ILE A 74 2.16 -15.42 -6.70
C ILE A 74 2.99 -15.40 -8.00
N GLU A 75 2.44 -15.89 -9.12
CA GLU A 75 3.09 -15.78 -10.42
C GLU A 75 3.31 -14.31 -10.81
N GLY A 76 2.32 -13.44 -10.62
CA GLY A 76 2.48 -11.99 -10.83
C GLY A 76 3.50 -11.35 -9.88
N LEU A 77 3.51 -11.71 -8.59
CA LEU A 77 4.48 -11.20 -7.62
C LEU A 77 5.92 -11.62 -7.96
N LYS A 78 6.12 -12.81 -8.54
CA LYS A 78 7.44 -13.24 -9.04
C LYS A 78 7.93 -12.35 -10.18
N GLU A 79 7.05 -11.97 -11.10
CA GLU A 79 7.38 -11.04 -12.19
C GLU A 79 7.74 -9.65 -11.64
N ILE A 80 6.97 -9.13 -10.69
CA ILE A 80 7.27 -7.87 -9.98
C ILE A 80 8.66 -7.92 -9.36
N LYS A 81 8.98 -9.00 -8.63
CA LYS A 81 10.30 -9.17 -8.01
C LYS A 81 11.42 -9.18 -9.05
N ALA A 82 11.25 -9.87 -10.18
CA ALA A 82 12.24 -9.90 -11.26
C ALA A 82 12.45 -8.51 -11.88
N ASN A 83 11.36 -7.77 -12.11
CA ASN A 83 11.41 -6.42 -12.69
C ASN A 83 12.04 -5.39 -11.73
N LEU A 84 11.87 -5.55 -10.41
CA LEU A 84 12.50 -4.69 -9.40
C LEU A 84 13.97 -5.01 -9.18
N ALA A 85 14.38 -6.28 -9.30
CA ALA A 85 15.78 -6.68 -9.20
C ALA A 85 16.65 -6.01 -10.27
N ASN A 86 16.09 -5.73 -11.45
CA ASN A 86 16.77 -4.98 -12.52
C ASN A 86 16.93 -3.48 -12.22
N LYS A 87 16.33 -2.98 -11.13
CA LYS A 87 16.29 -1.56 -10.73
C LYS A 87 16.89 -1.31 -9.35
N ASP A 88 17.60 -2.27 -8.78
CA ASP A 88 18.19 -2.22 -7.43
C ASP A 88 17.16 -1.89 -6.32
N LEU A 89 15.90 -2.26 -6.53
CA LEU A 89 14.83 -2.09 -5.54
C LEU A 89 14.50 -3.42 -4.88
N ASN A 90 14.38 -3.38 -3.55
CA ASN A 90 14.10 -4.56 -2.75
C ASN A 90 12.59 -4.80 -2.63
N PHE A 91 12.17 -6.03 -2.97
CA PHE A 91 10.80 -6.52 -2.78
C PHE A 91 10.79 -7.71 -1.83
N TYR A 92 10.00 -7.60 -0.76
CA TYR A 92 9.86 -8.65 0.25
C TYR A 92 8.44 -9.20 0.29
N LEU A 93 8.35 -10.51 0.39
CA LEU A 93 7.09 -11.22 0.60
C LEU A 93 7.13 -11.81 2.01
N PHE A 94 6.18 -11.41 2.85
CA PHE A 94 6.02 -11.93 4.20
C PHE A 94 4.72 -12.72 4.30
N ASN A 95 4.76 -13.86 4.99
CA ASN A 95 3.52 -14.51 5.41
C ASN A 95 2.89 -13.64 6.49
N TYR A 96 1.63 -13.28 6.28
CA TYR A 96 0.84 -12.53 7.23
C TYR A 96 0.16 -13.51 8.18
N HIS A 97 0.60 -13.52 9.43
CA HIS A 97 -0.03 -14.33 10.47
C HIS A 97 -0.86 -13.44 11.38
N GLN A 98 -0.30 -12.30 11.79
CA GLN A 98 -0.97 -11.34 12.67
C GLN A 98 -0.62 -9.91 12.28
N ILE A 99 -1.45 -8.96 12.73
CA ILE A 99 -1.21 -7.54 12.48
C ILE A 99 0.15 -7.10 13.04
N ASP A 100 0.63 -7.71 14.14
CA ASP A 100 1.93 -7.50 14.78
C ASP A 100 3.12 -7.67 13.80
N ASP A 101 2.94 -8.41 12.70
CA ASP A 101 3.98 -8.58 11.69
C ASP A 101 4.28 -7.25 10.97
N ILE A 102 3.30 -6.37 10.81
CA ILE A 102 3.52 -5.07 10.14
C ILE A 102 4.42 -4.15 10.97
N GLU A 103 4.27 -4.15 12.30
CA GLU A 103 5.02 -3.29 13.20
C GLU A 103 6.51 -3.61 13.14
N LYS A 104 6.85 -4.90 13.06
CA LYS A 104 8.23 -5.38 12.90
C LYS A 104 8.80 -5.02 11.54
N ILE A 105 8.02 -5.19 10.47
CA ILE A 105 8.48 -4.89 9.10
C ILE A 105 8.80 -3.40 8.93
N VAL A 106 8.03 -2.53 9.60
CA VAL A 106 8.15 -1.08 9.44
C VAL A 106 8.76 -0.41 10.68
N GLU A 107 9.43 -1.18 11.55
CA GLU A 107 10.04 -0.69 12.78
C GLU A 107 11.01 0.46 12.48
N ASP A 108 11.87 0.29 11.49
CA ASP A 108 12.85 1.30 11.04
C ASP A 108 12.37 2.15 9.86
N ALA A 109 11.07 2.11 9.55
CA ALA A 109 10.48 2.95 8.52
C ALA A 109 10.28 4.39 9.02
N SER A 110 10.52 5.38 8.16
CA SER A 110 10.18 6.77 8.46
C SER A 110 8.71 7.08 8.26
N LEU A 111 8.09 6.41 7.29
CA LEU A 111 6.68 6.47 6.97
C LEU A 111 6.26 5.22 6.21
N VAL A 112 4.95 4.96 6.23
CA VAL A 112 4.34 3.86 5.50
C VAL A 112 3.38 4.42 4.45
N VAL A 113 3.43 3.86 3.25
CA VAL A 113 2.49 4.13 2.16
C VAL A 113 1.78 2.83 1.79
N SER A 114 0.50 2.88 1.49
CA SER A 114 -0.24 1.78 0.86
C SER A 114 -1.34 2.30 -0.07
N GLU A 115 -2.00 1.42 -0.80
CA GLU A 115 -3.15 1.85 -1.60
C GLU A 115 -4.41 2.02 -0.75
N LYS A 116 -5.28 2.92 -1.21
CA LYS A 116 -6.65 2.98 -0.73
C LYS A 116 -7.42 1.72 -1.11
N VAL A 117 -8.20 1.19 -0.16
CA VAL A 117 -8.96 -0.06 -0.29
C VAL A 117 -10.41 0.16 0.10
N TYR A 118 -11.31 -0.61 -0.54
CA TYR A 118 -12.76 -0.40 -0.41
C TYR A 118 -13.48 -1.57 0.28
N LEU A 119 -12.93 -2.77 0.23
CA LEU A 119 -13.51 -3.94 0.89
C LEU A 119 -13.43 -3.78 2.41
N LYS A 120 -14.53 -4.12 3.09
CA LYS A 120 -14.70 -3.93 4.55
C LYS A 120 -13.53 -4.51 5.36
N HIS A 121 -13.12 -5.74 5.07
CA HIS A 121 -12.04 -6.40 5.80
C HIS A 121 -10.66 -5.73 5.56
N LEU A 122 -10.40 -5.25 4.33
CA LEU A 122 -9.15 -4.55 4.02
C LEU A 122 -9.08 -3.19 4.73
N ARG A 123 -10.20 -2.44 4.77
CA ARG A 123 -10.27 -1.17 5.53
C ARG A 123 -9.99 -1.40 7.00
N GLN A 124 -10.60 -2.41 7.61
CA GLN A 124 -10.34 -2.78 9.00
C GLN A 124 -8.88 -3.15 9.26
N TRP A 125 -8.18 -3.76 8.29
CA TRP A 125 -6.75 -4.03 8.43
C TRP A 125 -5.91 -2.76 8.39
N LYS A 126 -6.24 -1.80 7.51
CA LYS A 126 -5.56 -0.50 7.44
C LYS A 126 -5.77 0.31 8.72
N GLU A 127 -7.01 0.36 9.22
CA GLU A 127 -7.37 1.02 10.48
C GLU A 127 -6.60 0.42 11.67
N LYS A 128 -6.60 -0.91 11.82
CA LYS A 128 -5.84 -1.59 12.88
C LYS A 128 -4.33 -1.37 12.79
N ALA A 129 -3.78 -1.32 11.58
CA ALA A 129 -2.38 -0.97 11.39
C ALA A 129 -2.13 0.49 11.81
N ALA A 130 -2.96 1.43 11.36
CA ALA A 130 -2.85 2.85 11.67
C ALA A 130 -2.86 3.15 13.18
N GLU A 131 -3.67 2.42 13.96
CA GLU A 131 -3.71 2.51 15.43
C GLU A 131 -2.40 2.10 16.12
N ARG A 132 -1.60 1.25 15.47
CA ARG A 132 -0.39 0.65 16.03
C ARG A 132 0.90 1.30 15.54
N LEU A 133 0.88 1.79 14.29
CA LEU A 133 2.05 2.37 13.68
C LEU A 133 2.44 3.70 14.34
N SER A 134 3.68 3.76 14.82
CA SER A 134 4.25 4.97 15.45
C SER A 134 4.82 5.98 14.45
N VAL A 135 4.56 5.78 13.16
CA VAL A 135 5.06 6.53 12.00
C VAL A 135 3.88 6.87 11.08
N PRO A 136 3.94 7.96 10.30
CA PRO A 136 2.79 8.39 9.50
C PRO A 136 2.45 7.34 8.44
N PHE A 137 1.17 7.02 8.35
CA PHE A 137 0.64 6.03 7.42
C PHE A 137 -0.28 6.70 6.41
N TYR A 138 0.08 6.61 5.13
CA TYR A 138 -0.63 7.20 4.01
C TYR A 138 -1.32 6.13 3.16
N LEU A 139 -2.57 6.37 2.79
CA LEU A 139 -3.28 5.66 1.74
C LEU A 139 -3.31 6.51 0.48
N VAL A 140 -3.06 5.88 -0.68
CA VAL A 140 -3.03 6.56 -1.97
C VAL A 140 -3.98 5.91 -2.96
N GLU A 141 -4.84 6.72 -3.57
CA GLU A 141 -5.78 6.27 -4.60
C GLU A 141 -5.05 5.83 -5.88
N SER A 142 -4.93 4.52 -6.03
CA SER A 142 -4.15 3.89 -7.10
C SER A 142 -4.99 3.02 -8.02
N ASN A 143 -6.20 2.60 -7.62
CA ASN A 143 -7.02 1.68 -8.41
C ASN A 143 -8.09 2.40 -9.22
N LEU A 144 -8.39 3.67 -8.90
CA LEU A 144 -9.40 4.45 -9.60
C LEU A 144 -8.82 5.63 -10.40
N VAL A 145 -9.46 5.90 -11.53
CA VAL A 145 -9.15 7.05 -12.38
C VAL A 145 -9.49 8.37 -11.67
N CYS A 146 -10.63 8.47 -11.00
CA CYS A 146 -10.93 9.56 -10.07
C CYS A 146 -11.17 8.98 -8.67
N PRO A 147 -10.64 9.60 -7.60
CA PRO A 147 -11.00 9.25 -6.23
C PRO A 147 -12.52 9.36 -6.03
N VAL A 148 -13.11 8.38 -5.35
CA VAL A 148 -14.58 8.32 -5.16
C VAL A 148 -15.13 9.59 -4.55
N ALA A 149 -14.44 10.15 -3.55
CA ALA A 149 -14.83 11.37 -2.86
C ALA A 149 -14.86 12.62 -3.77
N GLU A 150 -14.24 12.59 -4.95
CA GLU A 150 -14.35 13.68 -5.94
C GLU A 150 -15.52 13.47 -6.91
N VAL A 151 -15.98 12.23 -7.06
CA VAL A 151 -17.01 11.86 -8.03
C VAL A 151 -18.40 11.95 -7.41
N SER A 152 -18.55 11.50 -6.16
CA SER A 152 -19.80 11.64 -5.41
C SER A 152 -19.56 11.64 -3.90
N GLU A 153 -20.43 12.35 -3.19
CA GLU A 153 -20.48 12.40 -1.73
C GLU A 153 -21.42 11.34 -1.14
N LYS A 154 -22.11 10.56 -1.98
CA LYS A 154 -23.10 9.56 -1.57
C LYS A 154 -23.05 8.30 -2.45
N GLU A 155 -23.80 7.29 -2.04
CA GLU A 155 -24.09 6.14 -2.90
C GLU A 155 -24.98 6.58 -4.08
N GLU A 156 -24.51 6.30 -5.30
CA GLU A 156 -25.29 6.54 -6.52
C GLU A 156 -26.04 5.25 -6.90
N TYR A 157 -27.37 5.30 -6.76
CA TYR A 157 -28.26 4.17 -7.09
C TYR A 157 -28.77 4.23 -8.54
N ALA A 158 -28.47 5.29 -9.29
CA ALA A 158 -28.83 5.45 -10.69
C ALA A 158 -27.84 6.33 -11.46
N ALA A 159 -27.78 6.16 -12.79
CA ALA A 159 -26.93 6.95 -13.69
C ALA A 159 -27.65 8.18 -14.27
N TYR A 160 -28.55 8.79 -13.50
CA TYR A 160 -29.16 10.08 -13.82
C TYR A 160 -28.99 11.01 -12.62
N THR A 161 -28.54 12.24 -12.88
CA THR A 161 -28.63 13.37 -11.94
C THR A 161 -30.02 13.96 -11.97
#